data_AF-A0A0B2BR94-F1
#
_entry.id   AF-A0A0B2BR94-F1
#
_cell.length_a   1.000
_cell.length_b   1.000
_cell.length_c   1.000
_cell.angle_alpha   90.00
_cell.angle_beta   90.00
_cell.angle_gamma   90.00
#
_symmetry.space_group_name_H-M   'P 1'
#
loop_
_entity.id
_entity.type
_entity.pdbx_description
1 polymer ?
#
loop_
_entity_poly.entity_id
_entity_poly.type
_entity_poly.pdbx_seq_one_letter_code
_entity_poly.pdbx_strand_id
1 'polypeptide(L)'
;MSGSRYSIALDEGRRGLDSQIDDLKGTRDRATAFLGVAGVAAAFLGGLRGDRPLGVATWVAVLAFLLVAAFTVMTLWPREMTVVQRPTTIVGWADDETNSTDDMERDLALHMSGHFDTNERTLDRLHKVTALGAVALLVEVTALVFDLGRL
;
A
#
# COMPACT_ATOMS: atom_id res chain seq x y z
N MET A 1 15.47 -37.01 2.66
CA MET A 1 15.37 -35.60 2.26
C MET A 1 15.44 -34.77 3.54
N SER A 2 16.65 -34.48 4.03
CA SER A 2 16.85 -33.59 5.17
C SER A 2 16.81 -32.16 4.65
N GLY A 3 15.69 -31.45 4.83
CA GLY A 3 15.70 -30.00 4.64
C GLY A 3 16.70 -29.41 5.62
N SER A 4 17.73 -28.73 5.10
CA SER A 4 18.67 -28.02 5.96
C SER A 4 17.92 -26.94 6.74
N ARG A 5 18.43 -26.54 7.91
CA ARG A 5 17.79 -25.49 8.72
C ARG A 5 17.62 -24.18 7.92
N TYR A 6 18.47 -23.97 6.92
CA TYR A 6 18.42 -22.82 6.03
C TYR A 6 17.26 -22.90 5.02
N SER A 7 16.89 -24.09 4.54
CA SER A 7 15.74 -24.26 3.65
C SER A 7 14.43 -23.84 4.33
N ILE A 8 14.28 -24.15 5.62
CA ILE A 8 13.14 -23.71 6.43
C ILE A 8 13.12 -22.18 6.57
N ALA A 9 14.28 -21.58 6.88
CA ALA A 9 14.41 -20.14 7.02
C ALA A 9 14.10 -19.40 5.70
N LEU A 10 14.55 -19.97 4.58
CA LEU A 10 14.29 -19.45 3.25
C LEU A 10 12.80 -19.50 2.88
N ASP A 11 12.15 -20.64 3.10
CA ASP A 11 10.72 -20.80 2.80
C ASP A 11 9.85 -19.88 3.66
N GLU A 12 10.19 -19.71 4.94
CA GLU A 12 9.50 -18.77 5.81
C GLU A 12 9.73 -17.32 5.38
N GLY A 13 10.94 -16.97 4.95
CA GLY A 13 11.24 -15.67 4.35
C GLY A 13 10.41 -15.39 3.10
N ARG A 14 10.20 -16.40 2.23
CA ARG A 14 9.37 -16.27 1.02
C ARG A 14 7.91 -16.01 1.38
N ARG A 15 7.37 -16.79 2.31
CA ARG A 15 6.00 -16.61 2.82
C ARG A 15 5.80 -15.22 3.43
N GLY A 16 6.78 -14.73 4.18
CA GLY A 16 6.76 -13.37 4.73
C GLY A 16 6.69 -12.29 3.64
N LEU A 17 7.48 -12.42 2.58
CA LEU A 17 7.45 -11.50 1.44
C LEU A 17 6.12 -11.57 0.66
N ASP A 18 5.59 -12.78 0.45
CA ASP A 18 4.27 -12.96 -0.18
C ASP A 18 3.18 -12.26 0.65
N SER A 19 3.21 -12.40 1.98
CA SER A 19 2.30 -11.68 2.89
C SER A 19 2.45 -10.16 2.74
N GLN A 20 3.67 -9.63 2.65
CA GLN A 20 3.92 -8.20 2.44
C GLN A 20 3.38 -7.69 1.09
N ILE A 21 3.50 -8.50 0.03
CA ILE A 21 2.95 -8.18 -1.29
C ILE A 21 1.42 -8.14 -1.24
N ASP A 22 0.80 -9.11 -0.58
CA ASP A 22 -0.65 -9.18 -0.47
C ASP A 22 -1.20 -8.06 0.41
N ASP A 23 -0.51 -7.68 1.49
CA ASP A 23 -0.84 -6.50 2.30
C ASP A 23 -0.74 -5.19 1.49
N LEU A 24 0.28 -5.07 0.63
CA LEU A 24 0.42 -3.92 -0.28
C LEU A 24 -0.75 -3.84 -1.26
N LYS A 25 -1.13 -4.97 -1.88
CA LYS A 25 -2.29 -5.04 -2.79
C LYS A 25 -3.57 -4.64 -2.05
N GLY A 26 -3.82 -5.22 -0.89
CA GLY A 26 -5.00 -4.90 -0.07
C GLY A 26 -5.07 -3.43 0.33
N THR A 27 -3.92 -2.81 0.62
CA THR A 27 -3.84 -1.37 0.91
C THR A 27 -4.17 -0.51 -0.30
N ARG A 28 -3.67 -0.86 -1.50
CA ARG A 28 -3.96 -0.15 -2.75
C ARG A 28 -5.43 -0.31 -3.19
N ASP A 29 -6.01 -1.48 -2.99
CA ASP A 29 -7.42 -1.74 -3.30
C ASP A 29 -8.33 -0.87 -2.43
N ARG A 30 -8.05 -0.81 -1.12
CA ARG A 30 -8.78 0.08 -0.19
C ARG A 30 -8.66 1.55 -0.58
N ALA A 31 -7.46 2.01 -0.92
CA ALA A 31 -7.25 3.40 -1.35
C ALA A 31 -8.01 3.74 -2.65
N THR A 32 -8.09 2.80 -3.59
CA THR A 32 -8.89 2.94 -4.81
C THR A 32 -10.38 2.97 -4.50
N ALA A 33 -10.84 2.11 -3.60
CA ALA A 33 -12.24 2.10 -3.15
C ALA A 33 -12.63 3.42 -2.47
N PHE A 34 -11.79 3.98 -1.60
CA PHE A 34 -12.04 5.28 -0.97
C PHE A 34 -12.18 6.40 -2.00
N LEU A 35 -11.30 6.44 -3.01
CA LEU A 35 -11.40 7.42 -4.08
C LEU A 35 -12.69 7.26 -4.89
N GLY A 36 -13.13 6.03 -5.15
CA GLY A 36 -14.40 5.76 -5.81
C GLY A 36 -15.60 6.30 -5.01
N VAL A 37 -15.65 6.02 -3.71
CA VAL A 37 -16.72 6.52 -2.82
C VAL A 37 -16.69 8.04 -2.72
N ALA A 38 -15.51 8.63 -2.56
CA ALA A 38 -15.30 10.09 -2.54
C ALA A 38 -15.81 10.73 -3.84
N GLY A 39 -15.47 10.16 -5.00
CA GLY A 39 -15.92 10.66 -6.30
C GLY A 39 -17.45 10.66 -6.45
N VAL A 40 -18.11 9.61 -5.95
CA VAL A 40 -19.59 9.55 -5.92
C VAL A 40 -20.17 10.61 -4.99
N ALA A 41 -19.60 10.80 -3.79
CA ALA A 41 -20.02 11.82 -2.84
C ALA A 41 -19.87 13.24 -3.43
N ALA A 42 -18.73 13.54 -4.04
CA ALA A 42 -18.49 14.81 -4.72
C ALA A 42 -19.45 15.05 -5.89
N ALA A 43 -19.83 14.00 -6.64
CA ALA A 43 -20.81 14.11 -7.72
C ALA A 43 -22.21 14.49 -7.19
N PHE A 44 -22.63 13.96 -6.04
CA PHE A 44 -23.88 14.39 -5.38
C PHE A 44 -23.84 15.86 -4.98
N LEU A 45 -22.70 16.34 -4.46
CA LEU A 45 -22.52 17.75 -4.11
C LEU A 45 -22.69 18.65 -5.33
N GLY A 46 -22.11 18.28 -6.47
CA GLY A 46 -22.22 19.05 -7.71
C GLY A 46 -23.62 18.99 -8.32
N GLY A 47 -24.25 17.81 -8.33
CA GLY A 47 -25.55 17.60 -8.97
C GLY A 47 -26.75 18.17 -8.22
N LEU A 48 -26.74 18.13 -6.88
CA LEU A 48 -27.90 18.55 -6.08
C LEU A 48 -27.92 20.06 -5.75
N ARG A 49 -26.84 20.79 -6.03
CA ARG A 49 -26.67 22.17 -5.57
C ARG A 49 -27.38 23.22 -6.44
N GLY A 50 -27.47 23.01 -7.76
CA GLY A 50 -27.96 24.03 -8.70
C GLY A 50 -27.13 25.33 -8.61
N ASP A 51 -27.79 26.50 -8.65
CA ASP A 51 -27.15 27.83 -8.61
C ASP A 51 -26.87 28.38 -7.20
N ARG A 52 -26.94 27.54 -6.15
CA ARG A 52 -26.78 28.00 -4.76
C ARG A 52 -25.32 28.37 -4.43
N PRO A 53 -25.08 29.45 -3.65
CA PRO A 53 -23.74 29.88 -3.29
C PRO A 53 -22.97 28.81 -2.51
N LEU A 54 -21.64 28.80 -2.67
CA LEU A 54 -20.74 27.88 -1.97
C LEU A 54 -20.67 28.23 -0.48
N GLY A 55 -21.12 27.30 0.37
CA GLY A 55 -21.03 27.43 1.81
C GLY A 55 -19.68 26.97 2.34
N VAL A 56 -19.40 27.26 3.61
CA VAL A 56 -18.18 26.79 4.28
C VAL A 56 -18.09 25.26 4.29
N ALA A 57 -19.21 24.56 4.50
CA ALA A 57 -19.27 23.10 4.52
C ALA A 57 -18.89 22.49 3.16
N THR A 58 -19.29 23.12 2.06
CA THR A 58 -18.91 22.73 0.70
C THR A 58 -17.41 22.80 0.48
N TRP A 59 -16.77 23.90 0.91
CA TRP A 59 -15.32 24.03 0.81
C TRP A 59 -14.57 23.01 1.65
N VAL A 60 -15.09 22.68 2.84
CA VAL A 60 -14.55 21.60 3.67
C VAL A 60 -14.66 20.25 2.94
N ALA A 61 -15.80 19.93 2.33
CA ALA A 61 -15.99 18.71 1.55
C ALA A 61 -15.01 18.64 0.35
N VAL A 62 -14.86 19.73 -0.39
CA VAL A 62 -13.93 19.81 -1.53
C VAL A 62 -12.48 19.61 -1.09
N LEU A 63 -12.05 20.28 -0.01
CA LEU A 63 -10.69 20.10 0.52
C LEU A 63 -10.46 18.66 1.01
N ALA A 64 -11.46 18.07 1.66
CA ALA A 64 -11.39 16.68 2.12
C ALA A 64 -11.30 15.69 0.95
N PHE A 65 -12.09 15.87 -0.11
CA PHE A 65 -12.00 15.10 -1.35
C PHE A 65 -10.60 15.17 -1.97
N LEU A 66 -10.02 16.38 -2.05
CA LEU A 66 -8.67 16.57 -2.58
C LEU A 66 -7.61 15.84 -1.73
N LEU A 67 -7.78 15.80 -0.42
CA LEU A 67 -6.91 15.01 0.47
C LEU A 67 -7.06 13.51 0.22
N VAL A 68 -8.27 12.99 0.04
CA VAL A 68 -8.49 11.58 -0.33
C VAL A 68 -7.75 11.25 -1.63
N ALA A 69 -7.94 12.07 -2.67
CA ALA A 69 -7.26 11.89 -3.95
C ALA A 69 -5.73 11.92 -3.82
N ALA A 70 -5.19 12.87 -3.07
CA ALA A 70 -3.76 12.97 -2.81
C ALA A 70 -3.21 11.72 -2.10
N PHE A 71 -3.89 11.24 -1.04
CA PHE A 71 -3.47 10.04 -0.32
C PHE A 71 -3.60 8.77 -1.15
N THR A 72 -4.61 8.66 -2.01
CA THR A 72 -4.73 7.55 -2.95
C THR A 72 -3.59 7.53 -3.95
N VAL A 73 -3.23 8.70 -4.54
CA VAL A 73 -2.07 8.81 -5.44
C VAL A 73 -0.77 8.44 -4.72
N MET A 74 -0.57 8.92 -3.49
CA MET A 74 0.60 8.56 -2.67
C MET A 74 0.68 7.06 -2.34
N THR A 75 -0.47 6.38 -2.23
CA THR A 75 -0.55 4.94 -1.98
C THR A 75 -0.28 4.12 -3.26
N LEU A 76 -0.75 4.62 -4.41
CA LEU A 76 -0.56 4.00 -5.72
C LEU A 76 0.83 4.23 -6.31
N TRP A 77 1.56 5.24 -5.81
CA TRP A 77 2.88 5.57 -6.33
C TRP A 77 3.78 4.33 -6.39
N PRO A 78 4.46 4.08 -7.53
CA PRO A 78 5.33 2.92 -7.68
C PRO A 78 6.51 3.07 -6.72
N ARG A 79 6.45 2.36 -5.60
CA ARG A 79 7.58 2.18 -4.69
C ARG A 79 8.27 0.86 -5.02
N GLU A 80 9.59 0.93 -5.16
CA GLU A 80 10.45 -0.23 -5.38
C GLU A 80 10.46 -1.09 -4.11
N MET A 81 9.55 -2.06 -4.03
CA MET A 81 9.69 -3.18 -3.09
C MET A 81 10.80 -4.06 -3.64
N THR A 82 11.94 -4.12 -2.95
CA THR A 82 13.00 -5.05 -3.35
C THR A 82 12.63 -6.41 -2.78
N VAL A 83 12.06 -7.26 -3.63
CA VAL A 83 11.56 -8.60 -3.23
C VAL A 83 12.49 -9.71 -3.73
N VAL A 84 13.28 -9.46 -4.77
CA VAL A 84 14.00 -10.51 -5.50
C VAL A 84 15.48 -10.21 -5.54
N GLN A 85 16.30 -11.17 -5.10
CA GLN A 85 17.74 -11.14 -5.30
C GLN A 85 18.05 -11.20 -6.81
N ARG A 86 19.10 -10.51 -7.27
CA ARG A 86 19.46 -10.49 -8.69
C ARG A 86 19.67 -11.93 -9.20
N PRO A 87 18.95 -12.37 -10.27
CA PRO A 87 19.07 -13.73 -10.81
C PRO A 87 20.52 -14.10 -11.19
N THR A 88 21.31 -13.10 -11.60
CA THR A 88 22.73 -13.26 -11.95
C THR A 88 23.58 -13.72 -10.77
N THR A 89 23.23 -13.36 -9.54
CA THR A 89 23.94 -13.79 -8.33
C THR A 89 23.61 -15.24 -7.99
N ILE A 90 22.36 -15.65 -8.17
CA ILE A 90 21.91 -17.03 -7.92
C ILE A 90 22.56 -18.00 -8.92
N VAL A 91 22.62 -17.61 -10.20
CA VAL A 91 23.30 -18.41 -11.25
C VAL A 91 24.80 -18.49 -10.98
N GLY A 92 25.44 -17.37 -10.60
CA GLY A 92 26.86 -17.37 -10.27
C GLY A 92 27.24 -18.27 -9.09
N TRP A 93 26.35 -18.44 -8.11
CA TRP A 93 26.54 -19.40 -7.03
C TRP A 93 26.30 -20.85 -7.47
N ALA A 94 25.31 -21.08 -8.34
CA ALA A 94 25.00 -22.40 -8.87
C ALA A 94 26.09 -22.94 -9.81
N ASP A 95 26.80 -22.05 -10.51
CA ASP A 95 27.90 -22.38 -11.43
C ASP A 95 29.24 -22.62 -10.69
N ASP A 96 29.33 -22.26 -9.40
CA ASP A 96 30.51 -22.45 -8.56
C ASP A 96 30.38 -23.73 -7.72
N GLU A 97 31.07 -24.79 -8.16
CA GLU A 97 31.04 -26.13 -7.54
C GLU A 97 31.51 -26.16 -6.07
N THR A 98 32.11 -25.07 -5.56
CA THR A 98 32.53 -24.97 -4.16
C THR A 98 31.41 -24.57 -3.20
N ASN A 99 30.30 -24.02 -3.71
CA ASN A 99 29.17 -23.61 -2.88
C ASN A 99 28.25 -24.79 -2.61
N SER A 100 28.06 -25.11 -1.32
CA SER A 100 27.03 -26.07 -0.95
C SER A 100 25.63 -25.44 -1.08
N THR A 101 24.62 -26.27 -1.31
CA THR A 101 23.22 -25.82 -1.32
C THR A 101 22.84 -25.12 -0.01
N ASP A 102 23.39 -25.58 1.12
CA ASP A 102 23.18 -24.98 2.43
C ASP A 102 23.76 -23.56 2.54
N ASP A 103 24.92 -23.30 1.93
CA ASP A 103 25.54 -21.96 1.91
C ASP A 103 24.72 -20.99 1.03
N MET A 104 24.23 -21.46 -0.12
CA MET A 104 23.35 -20.69 -0.99
C MET A 104 22.02 -20.33 -0.30
N GLU A 105 21.41 -21.29 0.38
CA GLU A 105 20.17 -21.07 1.14
C GLU A 105 20.37 -20.08 2.29
N ARG A 106 21.50 -20.20 3.01
CA ARG A 106 21.87 -19.27 4.09
C ARG A 106 22.03 -17.85 3.58
N ASP A 107 22.78 -17.64 2.51
CA ASP A 107 23.04 -16.30 1.97
C ASP A 107 21.77 -15.67 1.38
N LEU A 108 20.92 -16.45 0.72
CA LEU A 108 19.61 -16.00 0.25
C LEU A 108 18.69 -15.60 1.41
N ALA A 109 18.65 -16.39 2.49
CA ALA A 109 17.88 -16.06 3.69
C ALA A 109 18.38 -14.77 4.37
N LEU A 110 19.71 -14.58 4.48
CA LEU A 110 20.30 -13.35 5.02
C LEU A 110 19.99 -12.14 4.13
N HIS A 111 20.09 -12.29 2.80
CA HIS A 111 19.75 -11.22 1.86
C HIS A 111 18.26 -10.81 1.96
N MET A 112 17.36 -11.78 2.05
CA MET A 112 15.92 -11.53 2.21
C MET A 112 15.61 -10.83 3.53
N SER A 113 16.29 -11.19 4.63
CA SER A 113 16.08 -10.54 5.94
C SER A 113 16.38 -9.04 5.91
N GLY A 114 17.43 -8.60 5.20
CA GLY A 114 17.78 -7.18 5.10
C GLY A 114 16.74 -6.35 4.35
N HIS A 115 16.06 -6.94 3.37
CA HIS A 115 15.00 -6.27 2.62
C HIS A 115 13.63 -6.31 3.34
N PHE A 116 13.40 -7.34 4.16
CA PHE A 116 12.16 -7.49 4.93
C PHE A 116 11.88 -6.27 5.83
N ASP A 117 12.86 -5.85 6.64
CA ASP A 117 12.73 -4.69 7.54
C ASP A 117 12.48 -3.38 6.79
N THR A 118 13.07 -3.24 5.60
CA THR A 118 12.93 -2.02 4.79
C THR A 118 11.55 -1.96 4.14
N ASN A 119 11.05 -3.10 3.66
CA ASN A 119 9.72 -3.23 3.08
C ASN A 119 8.63 -3.04 4.16
N GLU A 120 8.82 -3.59 5.36
CA GLU A 120 7.91 -3.41 6.50
C GLU A 120 7.72 -1.93 6.85
N ARG A 121 8.80 -1.15 6.96
CA ARG A 121 8.71 0.31 7.18
C ARG A 121 7.97 1.04 6.07
N THR A 122 8.07 0.55 4.84
CA THR A 122 7.36 1.11 3.70
C THR A 122 5.86 0.80 3.77
N LEU A 123 5.50 -0.43 4.13
CA LEU A 123 4.12 -0.85 4.37
C LEU A 123 3.48 -0.07 5.52
N ASP A 124 4.18 0.11 6.64
CA ASP A 124 3.71 0.91 7.77
C ASP A 124 3.40 2.36 7.38
N ARG A 125 4.25 2.95 6.54
CA ARG A 125 4.00 4.30 6.00
C ARG A 125 2.78 4.31 5.10
N LEU A 126 2.60 3.29 4.27
CA LEU A 126 1.42 3.18 3.40
C LEU A 126 0.13 3.01 4.21
N HIS A 127 0.12 2.13 5.21
CA HIS A 127 -1.01 1.98 6.12
C HIS A 127 -1.40 3.30 6.79
N LYS A 128 -0.42 4.08 7.25
CA LYS A 128 -0.67 5.41 7.83
C LYS A 128 -1.29 6.38 6.82
N VAL A 129 -0.77 6.41 5.59
CA VAL A 129 -1.32 7.26 4.51
C VAL A 129 -2.75 6.84 4.15
N THR A 130 -3.01 5.55 4.02
CA THR A 130 -4.35 5.03 3.74
C THR A 130 -5.33 5.31 4.89
N ALA A 131 -4.87 5.23 6.15
CA ALA A 131 -5.67 5.61 7.30
C ALA A 131 -6.03 7.11 7.29
N LEU A 132 -5.08 7.99 6.95
CA LEU A 132 -5.35 9.42 6.76
C LEU A 132 -6.36 9.66 5.63
N GLY A 133 -6.27 8.89 4.54
CA GLY A 133 -7.27 8.86 3.47
C GLY A 133 -8.67 8.50 3.96
N ALA A 134 -8.80 7.47 4.80
CA ALA A 134 -10.08 7.10 5.39
C ALA A 134 -10.67 8.21 6.28
N VAL A 135 -9.83 8.89 7.08
CA VAL A 135 -10.27 10.03 7.91
C VAL A 135 -10.72 11.20 7.04
N ALA A 136 -9.97 11.52 5.98
CA ALA A 136 -10.36 12.57 5.03
C ALA A 136 -11.71 12.24 4.36
N LEU A 137 -11.95 10.99 3.97
CA LEU A 137 -13.22 10.54 3.42
C LEU A 137 -14.38 10.72 4.41
N LEU A 138 -14.18 10.39 5.68
CA LEU A 138 -15.20 10.59 6.71
C LEU A 138 -15.55 12.08 6.88
N VAL A 139 -14.53 12.96 6.85
CA VAL A 139 -14.74 14.41 6.91
C VAL A 139 -15.50 14.90 5.69
N GLU A 140 -15.14 14.41 4.49
CA GLU A 140 -15.82 14.74 3.24
C GLU A 140 -17.32 14.40 3.30
N VAL A 141 -17.64 13.14 3.63
CA VAL A 141 -19.03 12.68 3.68
C VAL A 141 -19.82 13.42 4.77
N THR A 142 -19.21 13.69 5.93
CA THR A 142 -19.88 14.43 7.01
C THR A 142 -20.17 15.88 6.60
N ALA A 143 -19.19 16.54 5.98
CA ALA A 143 -19.35 17.91 5.50
C ALA A 143 -20.41 17.99 4.39
N LEU A 144 -20.42 17.02 3.48
CA LEU A 144 -21.43 16.88 2.44
C LEU A 144 -22.83 16.73 3.04
N VAL A 145 -23.02 15.78 3.95
CA VAL A 145 -24.33 15.53 4.59
C VAL A 145 -24.82 16.77 5.33
N PHE A 146 -23.93 17.49 5.99
CA PHE A 146 -24.29 18.73 6.69
C PHE A 146 -24.67 19.87 5.73
N ASP A 147 -23.98 19.99 4.59
CA ASP A 147 -24.32 20.96 3.55
C ASP A 147 -25.69 20.63 2.95
N LEU A 148 -25.92 19.36 2.59
CA LEU A 148 -27.18 18.87 2.04
C LEU A 148 -28.35 18.99 3.05
N GLY A 149 -28.11 18.74 4.34
CA GLY A 149 -29.13 18.88 5.38
C GLY A 149 -29.54 20.33 5.67
N ARG A 150 -28.76 21.31 5.20
CA ARG A 150 -29.11 22.74 5.21
C ARG A 150 -29.78 23.22 3.92
N LEU A 151 -29.83 22.41 2.87
CA LEU A 151 -30.48 22.73 1.60
C LEU A 151 -32.00 22.75 1.71
#